data_AF-A0A1L3NDK7-F1
#
_entry.id   AF-A0A1L3NDK7-F1
#
_cell.length_a   1.000
_cell.length_b   1.000
_cell.length_c   1.000
_cell.angle_alpha   90.00
_cell.angle_beta   90.00
_cell.angle_gamma   90.00
#
_symmetry.space_group_name_H-M   'P 1'
#
loop_
_entity.id
_entity.type
_entity.pdbx_description
1 polymer ?
#
loop_
_entity_poly.entity_id
_entity_poly.type
_entity_poly.pdbx_seq_one_letter_code
_entity_poly.pdbx_strand_id
1 'polypeptide(L)'
;MREFKIPYDISHEEKILGGYLSLRQIGYCVAAATSLAIFFTHIYIFIKILFVLLVLGFTMSCSFIKINGLYFDKHLKYYLKFKKRNKCLLYKR
;
A
#
# COMPACT_ATOMS: atom_id res chain seq x y z
N MET A 1 43.45 12.95 -1.17
CA MET A 1 42.36 12.45 -0.29
C MET A 1 42.06 11.01 -0.69
N ARG A 2 41.85 10.10 0.28
CA ARG A 2 41.41 8.72 0.00
C ARG A 2 39.89 8.69 0.07
N GLU A 3 39.24 8.23 -0.99
CA GLU A 3 37.78 8.08 -1.05
C GLU A 3 37.40 6.63 -0.75
N PHE A 4 36.50 6.44 0.22
CA PHE A 4 35.94 5.13 0.57
C PHE A 4 34.45 5.15 0.24
N LYS A 5 34.00 4.21 -0.59
CA LYS A 5 32.57 4.01 -0.86
C LYS A 5 31.92 3.34 0.35
N ILE A 6 31.17 4.12 1.09
CA ILE A 6 30.33 3.62 2.19
C ILE A 6 29.06 3.04 1.56
N PRO A 7 28.63 1.82 1.92
CA PRO A 7 27.36 1.29 1.46
C PRO A 7 26.23 2.14 2.04
N TYR A 8 25.57 2.90 1.17
CA TYR A 8 24.42 3.73 1.53
C TYR A 8 23.15 2.92 1.25
N ASP A 9 22.48 2.45 2.31
CA ASP A 9 21.26 1.67 2.21
C ASP A 9 20.04 2.61 2.12
N ILE A 10 19.67 3.01 0.90
CA ILE A 10 18.46 3.81 0.66
C ILE A 10 17.25 2.88 0.70
N SER A 11 16.84 2.53 1.91
CA SER A 11 15.62 1.74 2.14
C SER A 11 14.37 2.62 2.33
N HIS A 12 14.55 3.95 2.36
CA HIS A 12 13.46 4.92 2.51
C HIS A 12 12.86 5.31 1.16
N GLU A 13 11.54 5.37 1.11
CA GLU A 13 10.83 5.95 -0.03
C GLU A 13 11.09 7.45 -0.11
N GLU A 14 11.56 7.89 -1.28
CA GLU A 14 11.69 9.31 -1.59
C GLU A 14 10.31 9.97 -1.68
N LYS A 15 10.20 11.13 -1.06
CA LYS A 15 8.99 11.94 -1.06
C LYS A 15 9.14 13.01 -2.14
N ILE A 16 8.31 12.92 -3.17
CA ILE A 16 8.44 13.70 -4.40
C ILE A 16 7.59 14.97 -4.33
N LEU A 17 6.39 14.90 -3.75
CA LEU A 17 5.51 16.06 -3.60
C LEU A 17 5.76 16.76 -2.26
N GLY A 18 6.39 17.93 -2.35
CA GLY A 18 6.62 18.85 -1.22
C GLY A 18 7.42 18.25 -0.06
N GLY A 19 8.10 17.12 -0.27
CA GLY A 19 8.78 16.37 0.80
C GLY A 19 7.84 15.62 1.76
N TYR A 20 6.54 15.49 1.44
CA TYR A 20 5.55 14.83 2.30
C TYR A 20 5.03 13.51 1.73
N LEU A 21 4.74 13.45 0.42
CA LEU A 21 4.11 12.31 -0.24
C LEU A 21 5.10 11.56 -1.15
N SER A 22 5.10 10.22 -1.06
CA SER A 22 5.85 9.37 -1.99
C SER A 22 5.06 9.08 -3.28
N LEU A 23 5.75 8.69 -4.34
CA LEU A 23 5.13 8.36 -5.64
C LEU A 23 4.00 7.32 -5.51
N ARG A 24 4.22 6.34 -4.65
CA ARG A 24 3.25 5.26 -4.40
C ARG A 24 1.99 5.78 -3.70
N GLN A 25 2.16 6.67 -2.71
CA GLN A 25 1.02 7.29 -2.02
C GLN A 25 0.17 8.09 -2.99
N ILE A 26 0.81 8.81 -3.91
CA ILE A 26 0.12 9.54 -5.00
C ILE A 26 -0.68 8.56 -5.86
N GLY A 27 -0.07 7.44 -6.27
CA GLY A 27 -0.76 6.40 -7.04
C GLY A 27 -2.03 5.89 -6.35
N TYR A 28 -1.96 5.65 -5.03
CA TYR A 28 -3.14 5.26 -4.26
C TYR A 28 -4.18 6.38 -4.12
N CYS A 29 -3.77 7.64 -3.97
CA CYS A 29 -4.68 8.78 -3.95
C CYS A 29 -5.39 8.97 -5.30
N VAL A 30 -4.69 8.79 -6.42
CA VAL A 30 -5.30 8.82 -7.75
C VAL A 30 -6.31 7.68 -7.91
N ALA A 31 -5.96 6.47 -7.48
CA ALA A 31 -6.88 5.32 -7.49
C ALA A 31 -8.11 5.54 -6.60
N ALA A 32 -7.96 6.24 -5.47
CA ALA A 32 -9.09 6.64 -4.64
C ALA A 32 -9.98 7.66 -5.36
N ALA A 33 -9.40 8.65 -6.05
CA ALA A 33 -10.15 9.65 -6.80
C ALA A 33 -10.93 9.05 -7.97
N THR A 34 -10.38 8.07 -8.68
CA THR A 34 -11.11 7.40 -9.77
C THR A 34 -12.34 6.63 -9.29
N SER A 35 -12.37 6.17 -8.04
CA SER A 35 -13.55 5.52 -7.47
C SER A 35 -14.79 6.42 -7.42
N LEU A 36 -14.60 7.74 -7.39
CA LEU A 36 -15.69 8.73 -7.44
C LEU A 36 -16.42 8.73 -8.79
N ALA A 37 -15.82 8.19 -9.86
CA ALA A 37 -16.49 8.08 -11.15
C ALA A 37 -17.76 7.21 -11.10
N ILE A 38 -17.88 6.34 -10.10
CA ILE A 38 -19.07 5.50 -9.88
C ILE A 38 -20.32 6.34 -9.60
N PHE A 39 -20.18 7.58 -9.11
CA PHE A 39 -21.32 8.46 -8.89
C PHE A 39 -22.09 8.77 -10.18
N PHE A 40 -21.45 8.75 -11.34
CA PHE A 40 -22.07 8.99 -12.65
C PHE A 40 -22.94 7.83 -13.17
N THR A 41 -22.90 6.65 -12.53
CA THR A 41 -23.69 5.47 -12.98
C THR A 41 -25.15 5.54 -12.49
N HIS A 42 -26.09 4.88 -13.16
CA HIS A 42 -27.49 4.77 -12.69
C HIS A 42 -27.68 3.59 -11.71
N ILE A 43 -26.93 3.58 -10.60
CA ILE A 43 -27.06 2.59 -9.51
C ILE A 43 -27.70 3.25 -8.27
N TYR A 44 -28.35 2.45 -7.42
CA TYR A 44 -28.89 2.91 -6.14
C TYR A 44 -27.83 3.60 -5.28
N ILE A 45 -28.17 4.77 -4.73
CA ILE A 45 -27.19 5.68 -4.12
C ILE A 45 -26.50 5.10 -2.88
N PHE A 46 -27.21 4.31 -2.07
CA PHE A 46 -26.61 3.65 -0.90
C PHE A 46 -25.53 2.64 -1.29
N ILE A 47 -25.75 1.87 -2.35
CA ILE A 47 -24.77 0.88 -2.83
C ILE A 47 -23.51 1.59 -3.31
N LYS A 48 -23.65 2.74 -4.00
CA LYS A 48 -22.52 3.56 -4.42
C LYS A 48 -21.70 4.05 -3.23
N ILE A 49 -22.36 4.64 -2.23
CA ILE A 49 -21.70 5.19 -1.05
C ILE A 49 -20.95 4.08 -0.30
N LEU A 50 -21.59 2.94 -0.07
CA LEU A 50 -20.98 1.80 0.59
C LEU A 50 -19.73 1.31 -0.16
N PHE A 51 -19.82 1.20 -1.49
CA PHE A 51 -18.70 0.79 -2.32
C PHE A 51 -17.54 1.79 -2.27
N VAL A 52 -17.83 3.07 -2.44
CA VAL A 52 -16.82 4.14 -2.40
C VAL A 52 -16.14 4.19 -1.04
N LEU A 53 -16.88 4.02 0.06
CA LEU A 53 -16.33 4.03 1.42
C LEU A 53 -15.38 2.83 1.66
N LEU A 54 -15.75 1.64 1.17
CA LEU A 54 -14.88 0.47 1.21
C LEU A 54 -13.58 0.68 0.42
N VAL A 55 -13.68 1.19 -0.81
CA VAL A 55 -12.52 1.42 -1.67
C VAL A 55 -11.62 2.51 -1.11
N LEU A 56 -12.18 3.62 -0.61
CA LEU A 56 -11.43 4.69 0.05
C LEU A 56 -10.71 4.19 1.30
N GLY A 57 -11.40 3.48 2.18
CA GLY A 57 -10.80 2.93 3.39
C GLY A 57 -9.64 1.99 3.08
N PHE A 58 -9.79 1.12 2.08
CA PHE A 58 -8.76 0.19 1.68
C PHE A 58 -7.53 0.87 1.02
N THR A 59 -7.76 1.81 0.10
CA THR A 59 -6.68 2.52 -0.59
C THR A 59 -5.90 3.45 0.34
N MET A 60 -6.59 4.15 1.25
CA MET A 60 -5.93 4.96 2.29
C MET A 60 -5.10 4.10 3.23
N SER A 61 -5.61 2.93 3.63
CA SER A 61 -4.86 1.98 4.46
C SER A 61 -3.57 1.53 3.76
N CYS A 62 -3.62 1.22 2.46
CA CYS A 62 -2.42 0.87 1.68
C CYS A 62 -1.40 2.01 1.58
N SER A 63 -1.87 3.27 1.54
CA SER A 63 -1.02 4.45 1.35
C SER A 63 -0.26 4.87 2.62
N PHE A 64 -0.94 4.88 3.76
CA PHE A 64 -0.42 5.53 4.97
C PHE A 64 -0.10 4.57 6.12
N ILE A 65 -0.77 3.42 6.22
CA ILE A 65 -0.59 2.53 7.37
C ILE A 65 0.77 1.82 7.25
N LYS A 66 1.56 1.97 8.30
CA LYS A 66 2.81 1.24 8.51
C LYS A 66 2.64 0.31 9.71
N ILE A 67 2.95 -0.96 9.51
CA ILE A 67 2.99 -1.99 10.54
C ILE A 67 4.43 -2.47 10.64
N ASN A 68 5.06 -2.31 11.80
CA ASN A 68 6.45 -2.70 12.05
C ASN A 68 7.45 -2.12 11.02
N GLY A 69 7.27 -0.86 10.63
CA GLY A 69 8.12 -0.17 9.64
C GLY A 69 7.85 -0.54 8.18
N LEU A 70 7.04 -1.57 7.92
CA LEU A 70 6.58 -1.96 6.58
C LEU A 70 5.23 -1.33 6.27
N TYR A 71 5.06 -0.90 5.03
CA TYR A 71 3.76 -0.44 4.56
C TYR A 71 2.77 -1.60 4.40
N PHE A 72 1.49 -1.30 4.58
CA PHE A 72 0.40 -2.28 4.57
C PHE A 72 0.33 -3.11 3.28
N ASP A 73 0.57 -2.51 2.11
CA ASP A 73 0.64 -3.19 0.81
C ASP A 73 1.70 -4.31 0.77
N LYS A 74 2.93 -4.02 1.22
CA LYS A 74 4.03 -4.98 1.31
C LYS A 74 3.69 -6.06 2.33
N HIS A 75 3.11 -5.66 3.46
CA HIS A 75 2.69 -6.59 4.49
C HIS A 75 1.62 -7.57 3.96
N LEU A 76 0.64 -7.08 3.22
CA LEU A 76 -0.41 -7.89 2.59
C LEU A 76 0.18 -8.84 1.55
N LYS A 77 1.13 -8.37 0.73
CA LYS A 77 1.87 -9.21 -0.22
C LYS A 77 2.62 -10.35 0.46
N TYR A 78 3.34 -10.07 1.56
CA TYR A 78 4.05 -11.10 2.32
C TYR A 78 3.11 -12.06 3.02
N TYR A 79 2.00 -11.57 3.57
CA TYR A 79 0.96 -12.41 4.15
C TYR A 79 0.37 -13.37 3.11
N LEU A 80 0.00 -12.88 1.93
CA LEU A 80 -0.50 -13.71 0.83
C LEU A 80 0.55 -14.73 0.37
N LYS A 81 1.81 -14.31 0.22
CA LYS A 81 2.93 -15.21 -0.11
C LYS A 81 3.10 -16.30 0.93
N PHE A 82 3.03 -15.95 2.22
CA PHE A 82 3.12 -16.89 3.32
C PHE A 82 1.96 -17.89 3.35
N LYS A 83 0.73 -17.42 3.08
CA LYS A 83 -0.45 -18.28 3.02
C LYS A 83 -0.41 -19.26 1.86
N LYS A 84 0.08 -18.83 0.69
CA LYS A 84 0.20 -19.65 -0.53
C LYS A 84 1.45 -20.55 -0.55
N ARG A 85 2.39 -20.37 0.37
CA ARG A 85 3.61 -21.18 0.42
C ARG A 85 3.28 -22.59 0.92
N ASN A 86 3.82 -23.62 0.25
CA ASN A 86 3.82 -24.98 0.78
C ASN A 86 4.62 -25.02 2.09
N LYS A 87 3.94 -25.22 3.22
CA LYS A 87 4.57 -25.22 4.55
C LYS A 87 5.08 -26.63 4.85
N CYS A 88 6.38 -26.87 4.69
CA CYS A 88 7.03 -27.99 5.35
C CYS A 88 7.17 -27.64 6.83
N LEU A 89 6.24 -28.14 7.65
CA LEU A 89 6.33 -28.07 9.11
C LEU A 89 7.34 -29.15 9.55
N LEU A 90 8.59 -28.75 9.76
CA LEU A 90 9.57 -29.61 10.44
C LEU A 90 9.12 -29.73 11.90
N TYR A 91 8.54 -30.87 12.26
CA TYR A 91 8.21 -31.20 13.64
C TYR A 91 9.52 -31.44 14.40
N LYS A 92 9.94 -30.47 15.21
CA LYS A 92 11.11 -30.62 16.07
C LYS A 92 10.66 -31.43 17.30
N ARG A 93 11.08 -32.69 17.37
CA ARG A 93 10.99 -33.52 18.59
C ARG A 93 12.02 -33.04 19.60
#